data_AF-A0A2T6ABL5-F1
#
_entry.id   AF-A0A2T6ABL5-F1
#
_cell.length_a   1.000
_cell.length_b   1.000
_cell.length_c   1.000
_cell.angle_alpha   90.00
_cell.angle_beta   90.00
_cell.angle_gamma   90.00
#
_symmetry.space_group_name_H-M   'P 1'
#
loop_
_entity.id
_entity.type
_entity.pdbx_description
1 polymer ?
#
loop_
_entity_poly.entity_id
_entity_poly.type
_entity_poly.pdbx_seq_one_letter_code
_entity_poly.pdbx_strand_id
1 'polypeptide(L)'
;MIYWHVGGTKEDLFAEISASITGSLSASLDDGMPWDSRLRQVFRNYRTLVHRHPAVAPLLGAQMKSNGVANLDWVETILTALEEGGYRGDALRPAFNVLVGGLAGFVTMELAPAPVTRPGSDSGKWQALFAERVGQIDPQRYPLTARALPDISNRIFVLRWQNGADIPYGDSFELLLDLLIEGLKARAPTEPT
;
A
#
# COMPACT_ATOMS: atom_id res chain seq x y z
N MET A 1 -11.45 10.82 -29.37
CA MET A 1 -12.80 10.95 -28.76
C MET A 1 -13.14 9.63 -28.08
N ILE A 2 -12.89 9.52 -26.77
CA ILE A 2 -13.20 8.34 -25.94
C ILE A 2 -14.12 8.82 -24.80
N TYR A 3 -15.26 9.42 -25.15
CA TYR A 3 -16.21 9.98 -24.19
C TYR A 3 -17.49 9.14 -24.07
N TRP A 4 -17.61 8.04 -24.81
CA TRP A 4 -18.91 7.41 -25.07
C TRP A 4 -19.11 5.98 -24.54
N HIS A 5 -18.22 5.46 -23.69
CA HIS A 5 -18.39 4.15 -23.06
C HIS A 5 -18.34 4.14 -21.52
N VAL A 6 -18.42 5.29 -20.85
CA VAL A 6 -18.56 5.35 -19.38
C VAL A 6 -19.62 6.41 -19.06
N GLY A 7 -20.74 5.98 -18.50
CA GLY A 7 -21.86 6.85 -18.18
C GLY A 7 -21.62 7.69 -16.93
N GLY A 8 -20.85 8.78 -17.04
CA GLY A 8 -21.00 9.95 -16.18
C GLY A 8 -20.06 10.09 -14.98
N THR A 9 -19.23 11.14 -14.99
CA THR A 9 -18.34 11.59 -13.91
C THR A 9 -17.01 10.82 -13.76
N LYS A 10 -16.01 11.50 -13.21
CA LYS A 10 -14.61 11.02 -13.05
C LYS A 10 -14.55 9.87 -12.05
N GLU A 11 -15.50 9.87 -11.13
CA GLU A 11 -15.71 8.93 -10.04
C GLU A 11 -16.10 7.55 -10.58
N ASP A 12 -16.95 7.46 -11.60
CA ASP A 12 -17.34 6.19 -12.23
C ASP A 12 -16.16 5.51 -12.93
N LEU A 13 -15.32 6.31 -13.63
CA LEU A 13 -14.08 5.78 -14.21
C LEU A 13 -13.12 5.27 -13.12
N PHE A 14 -13.05 5.92 -11.97
CA PHE A 14 -12.22 5.47 -10.85
C PHE A 14 -12.76 4.22 -10.19
N ALA A 15 -14.08 4.07 -10.10
CA ALA A 15 -14.72 2.84 -9.65
C ALA A 15 -14.40 1.68 -10.59
N GLU A 16 -14.48 1.87 -11.91
CA GLU A 16 -14.13 0.84 -12.91
C GLU A 16 -12.65 0.46 -12.89
N ILE A 17 -11.75 1.44 -12.77
CA ILE A 17 -10.31 1.17 -12.60
C ILE A 17 -10.08 0.37 -11.31
N SER A 18 -10.75 0.73 -10.22
CA SER A 18 -10.65 0.00 -8.96
C SER A 18 -11.18 -1.43 -9.10
N ALA A 19 -12.35 -1.63 -9.72
CA ALA A 19 -12.96 -2.95 -9.95
C ALA A 19 -12.08 -3.87 -10.79
N SER A 20 -11.52 -3.35 -11.88
CA SER A 20 -10.60 -4.12 -12.74
C SER A 20 -9.35 -4.55 -11.97
N ILE A 21 -8.83 -3.65 -11.13
CA ILE A 21 -7.66 -3.92 -10.30
C ILE A 21 -8.00 -4.99 -9.26
N THR A 22 -9.07 -4.83 -8.49
CA THR A 22 -9.47 -5.73 -7.39
C THR A 22 -9.87 -7.12 -7.88
N GLY A 23 -10.62 -7.23 -8.97
CA GLY A 23 -10.99 -8.53 -9.55
C GLY A 23 -9.77 -9.37 -9.94
N SER A 24 -8.68 -8.73 -10.38
CA SER A 24 -7.44 -9.45 -10.71
C SER A 24 -6.64 -9.95 -9.49
N LEU A 25 -6.85 -9.35 -8.30
CA LEU A 25 -6.10 -9.71 -7.09
C LEU A 25 -6.43 -11.13 -6.62
N SER A 26 -7.70 -11.51 -6.74
CA SER A 26 -8.21 -12.81 -6.29
C SER A 26 -8.08 -13.91 -7.36
N ALA A 27 -7.94 -13.54 -8.63
CA ALA A 27 -7.88 -14.49 -9.75
C ALA A 27 -6.68 -15.45 -9.74
N SER A 28 -5.65 -15.17 -8.95
CA SER A 28 -4.44 -16.01 -8.83
C SER A 28 -4.33 -16.73 -7.47
N LEU A 29 -5.40 -16.72 -6.68
CA LEU A 29 -5.45 -17.42 -5.41
C LEU A 29 -5.92 -18.87 -5.63
N ASP A 30 -5.11 -19.83 -5.21
CA ASP A 30 -5.52 -21.23 -5.08
C ASP A 30 -6.48 -21.42 -3.91
N ASP A 31 -7.59 -22.13 -4.15
CA ASP A 31 -8.65 -22.38 -3.15
C ASP A 31 -8.13 -23.09 -1.89
N GLY A 32 -7.11 -23.94 -2.03
CA GLY A 32 -6.53 -24.73 -0.94
C GLY A 32 -5.47 -24.02 -0.09
N MET A 33 -5.18 -22.74 -0.35
CA MET A 33 -4.20 -22.00 0.44
C MET A 33 -4.65 -21.83 1.89
N PRO A 34 -3.76 -22.02 2.88
CA PRO A 34 -3.99 -21.59 4.25
C PRO A 34 -4.34 -20.10 4.30
N TRP A 35 -5.24 -19.71 5.22
CA TRP A 35 -5.77 -18.35 5.29
C TRP A 35 -4.67 -17.27 5.38
N ASP A 36 -3.61 -17.52 6.13
CA ASP A 36 -2.48 -16.61 6.32
C ASP A 36 -1.67 -16.47 5.03
N SER A 37 -1.47 -17.57 4.31
CA SER A 37 -0.83 -17.59 2.99
C SER A 37 -1.68 -16.87 1.93
N ARG A 38 -3.00 -17.02 1.98
CA ARG A 38 -3.94 -16.30 1.10
C ARG A 38 -3.86 -14.79 1.32
N LEU A 39 -3.84 -14.34 2.58
CA LEU A 39 -3.65 -12.92 2.91
C LEU A 39 -2.29 -12.39 2.42
N ARG A 40 -1.22 -13.17 2.58
CA ARG A 40 0.10 -12.79 2.04
C ARG A 40 0.05 -12.62 0.53
N GLN A 41 -0.54 -13.58 -0.17
CA GLN A 41 -0.61 -13.55 -1.63
C GLN A 41 -1.45 -12.38 -2.13
N VAL A 42 -2.62 -12.11 -1.55
CA VAL A 42 -3.49 -11.02 -2.02
C VAL A 42 -2.84 -9.65 -1.83
N PHE A 43 -2.11 -9.42 -0.73
CA PHE A 43 -1.43 -8.14 -0.52
C PHE A 43 -0.13 -7.99 -1.34
N ARG A 44 0.57 -9.09 -1.64
CA ARG A 44 1.66 -9.08 -2.63
C ARG A 44 1.13 -8.75 -4.03
N ASN A 45 0.04 -9.40 -4.45
CA ASN A 45 -0.64 -9.11 -5.71
C ASN A 45 -1.04 -7.63 -5.79
N TYR A 46 -1.63 -7.11 -4.71
CA TYR A 46 -2.00 -5.70 -4.61
C TYR A 46 -0.78 -4.81 -4.85
N ARG A 47 0.30 -4.99 -4.10
CA ARG A 47 1.52 -4.19 -4.27
C ARG A 47 2.07 -4.29 -5.69
N THR A 48 2.21 -5.50 -6.25
CA THR A 48 2.67 -5.70 -7.63
C THR A 48 1.82 -4.93 -8.62
N LEU A 49 0.50 -4.96 -8.48
CA LEU A 49 -0.42 -4.30 -9.37
C LEU A 49 -0.34 -2.77 -9.28
N VAL A 50 -0.27 -2.22 -8.07
CA VAL A 50 -0.11 -0.76 -7.91
C VAL A 50 1.27 -0.29 -8.40
N HIS A 51 2.32 -1.09 -8.26
CA HIS A 51 3.64 -0.79 -8.84
C HIS A 51 3.64 -0.81 -10.38
N ARG A 52 2.79 -1.63 -11.03
CA ARG A 52 2.59 -1.58 -12.50
C ARG A 52 1.87 -0.32 -12.94
N HIS A 53 1.07 0.28 -12.07
CA HIS A 53 0.29 1.49 -12.36
C HIS A 53 0.44 2.56 -11.26
N PRO A 54 1.63 3.14 -10.98
CA PRO A 54 1.84 3.99 -9.80
C PRO A 54 0.90 5.20 -9.69
N ALA A 55 0.42 5.71 -10.83
CA ALA A 55 -0.56 6.80 -10.89
C ALA A 55 -1.90 6.48 -10.20
N VAL A 56 -2.23 5.20 -9.97
CA VAL A 56 -3.45 4.76 -9.29
C VAL A 56 -3.28 4.66 -7.78
N ALA A 57 -2.07 4.74 -7.24
CA ALA A 57 -1.83 4.62 -5.79
C ALA A 57 -2.64 5.63 -4.94
N PRO A 58 -2.78 6.91 -5.32
CA PRO A 58 -3.64 7.84 -4.59
C PRO A 58 -5.12 7.44 -4.62
N LEU A 59 -5.58 6.81 -5.71
CA LEU A 59 -6.97 6.35 -5.88
C LEU A 59 -7.30 5.19 -4.95
N LEU A 60 -6.37 4.24 -4.83
CA LEU A 60 -6.55 3.02 -4.04
C LEU A 60 -6.24 3.20 -2.55
N GLY A 61 -5.69 4.36 -2.15
CA GLY A 61 -5.38 4.68 -0.76
C GLY A 61 -6.08 5.93 -0.26
N ALA A 62 -5.50 7.10 -0.57
CA ALA A 62 -5.95 8.39 -0.04
C ALA A 62 -7.38 8.77 -0.49
N GLN A 63 -7.83 8.28 -1.65
CA GLN A 63 -9.13 8.57 -2.24
C GLN A 63 -10.09 7.36 -2.20
N MET A 64 -9.77 6.33 -1.42
CA MET A 64 -10.55 5.08 -1.32
C MET A 64 -12.01 5.29 -0.85
N LYS A 65 -12.34 6.47 -0.30
CA LYS A 65 -13.71 6.88 0.07
C LYS A 65 -14.71 6.86 -1.09
N SER A 66 -14.23 6.92 -2.34
CA SER A 66 -15.08 7.04 -3.54
C SER A 66 -15.23 5.73 -4.33
N ASN A 67 -14.68 4.60 -3.87
CA ASN A 67 -14.56 3.38 -4.69
C ASN A 67 -15.66 2.32 -4.46
N GLY A 68 -16.61 2.53 -3.53
CA GLY A 68 -17.87 1.78 -3.44
C GLY A 68 -17.83 0.25 -3.61
N VAL A 69 -18.86 -0.29 -4.31
CA VAL A 69 -19.14 -1.71 -4.60
C VAL A 69 -18.05 -2.40 -5.44
N ALA A 70 -17.18 -1.64 -6.11
CA ALA A 70 -16.10 -2.13 -6.97
C ALA A 70 -15.07 -3.02 -6.26
N ASN A 71 -15.06 -3.05 -4.93
CA ASN A 71 -14.06 -3.78 -4.15
C ASN A 71 -14.63 -5.03 -3.45
N LEU A 72 -15.87 -5.44 -3.72
CA LEU A 72 -16.51 -6.54 -2.98
C LEU A 72 -15.74 -7.86 -3.08
N ASP A 73 -15.19 -8.23 -4.24
CA ASP A 73 -14.42 -9.48 -4.37
C ASP A 73 -13.15 -9.47 -3.49
N TRP A 74 -12.48 -8.32 -3.40
CA TRP A 74 -11.32 -8.16 -2.52
C TRP A 74 -11.74 -8.19 -1.05
N VAL A 75 -12.83 -7.48 -0.70
CA VAL A 75 -13.38 -7.48 0.65
C VAL A 75 -13.73 -8.90 1.07
N GLU A 76 -14.46 -9.65 0.24
CA GLU A 76 -14.87 -11.02 0.49
C GLU A 76 -13.64 -11.92 0.68
N THR A 77 -12.65 -11.82 -0.22
CA THR A 77 -11.40 -12.60 -0.14
C THR A 77 -10.68 -12.41 1.22
N ILE A 78 -10.59 -11.17 1.71
CA ILE A 78 -9.98 -10.90 3.02
C ILE A 78 -10.87 -11.41 4.14
N LEU A 79 -12.18 -11.17 4.08
CA LEU A 79 -13.12 -11.59 5.14
C LEU A 79 -13.16 -13.11 5.27
N THR A 80 -13.21 -13.86 4.17
CA THR A 80 -13.14 -15.32 4.16
C THR A 80 -11.87 -15.83 4.84
N ALA A 81 -10.70 -15.26 4.49
CA ALA A 81 -9.44 -15.65 5.13
C ALA A 81 -9.41 -15.31 6.64
N LEU A 82 -9.95 -14.15 7.03
CA LEU A 82 -10.05 -13.78 8.44
C LEU A 82 -10.98 -14.71 9.22
N GLU A 83 -12.12 -15.09 8.65
CA GLU A 83 -13.05 -16.06 9.22
C GLU A 83 -12.42 -17.45 9.41
N GLU A 84 -11.69 -17.95 8.41
CA GLU A 84 -10.89 -19.18 8.52
C GLU A 84 -9.81 -19.08 9.60
N GLY A 85 -9.27 -17.88 9.84
CA GLY A 85 -8.37 -17.57 10.96
C GLY A 85 -9.06 -17.39 12.31
N GLY A 86 -10.39 -17.58 12.40
CA GLY A 86 -11.17 -17.49 13.64
C GLY A 86 -11.71 -16.10 13.97
N TYR A 87 -11.49 -15.09 13.12
CA TYR A 87 -12.01 -13.74 13.34
C TYR A 87 -13.48 -13.63 12.96
N ARG A 88 -14.34 -13.42 13.95
CA ARG A 88 -15.79 -13.22 13.78
C ARG A 88 -16.30 -12.11 14.69
N GLY A 89 -17.52 -11.64 14.43
CA GLY A 89 -18.18 -10.62 15.24
C GLY A 89 -17.31 -9.37 15.43
N ASP A 90 -17.14 -8.94 16.68
CA ASP A 90 -16.41 -7.71 17.03
C ASP A 90 -14.91 -7.74 16.68
N ALA A 91 -14.32 -8.93 16.51
CA ALA A 91 -12.91 -9.10 16.18
C ALA A 91 -12.62 -8.93 14.67
N LEU A 92 -13.61 -9.13 13.80
CA LEU A 92 -13.43 -9.14 12.35
C LEU A 92 -13.09 -7.74 11.79
N ARG A 93 -13.86 -6.73 12.19
CA ARG A 93 -13.67 -5.33 11.75
C ARG A 93 -12.28 -4.76 12.06
N PRO A 94 -11.73 -4.85 13.28
CA PRO A 94 -10.38 -4.34 13.56
C PRO A 94 -9.31 -5.13 12.81
N ALA A 95 -9.43 -6.45 12.66
CA ALA A 95 -8.48 -7.27 11.89
C ALA A 95 -8.44 -6.84 10.41
N PHE A 96 -9.61 -6.66 9.79
CA PHE A 96 -9.72 -6.16 8.43
C PHE A 96 -9.07 -4.78 8.26
N ASN A 97 -9.42 -3.83 9.14
CA ASN A 97 -8.92 -2.45 9.04
C ASN A 97 -7.41 -2.34 9.24
N VAL A 98 -6.82 -3.17 10.10
CA VAL A 98 -5.36 -3.20 10.31
C VAL A 98 -4.63 -3.71 9.07
N LEU A 99 -5.15 -4.76 8.42
CA LEU A 99 -4.57 -5.29 7.18
C LEU A 99 -4.66 -4.26 6.05
N VAL A 100 -5.87 -3.79 5.74
CA VAL A 100 -6.09 -2.86 4.63
C VAL A 100 -5.40 -1.52 4.90
N GLY A 101 -5.63 -0.93 6.07
CA GLY A 101 -5.02 0.35 6.43
C GLY A 101 -3.49 0.29 6.51
N GLY A 102 -2.94 -0.80 7.06
CA GLY A 102 -1.50 -1.00 7.16
C GLY A 102 -0.84 -1.19 5.79
N LEU A 103 -1.32 -2.16 5.00
CA LEU A 103 -0.65 -2.58 3.76
C LEU A 103 -1.00 -1.68 2.57
N ALA A 104 -2.28 -1.32 2.39
CA ALA A 104 -2.65 -0.35 1.35
C ALA A 104 -2.11 1.05 1.68
N GLY A 105 -2.12 1.43 2.95
CA GLY A 105 -1.50 2.68 3.41
C GLY A 105 0.00 2.73 3.15
N PHE A 106 0.72 1.63 3.42
CA PHE A 106 2.14 1.52 3.10
C PHE A 106 2.43 1.72 1.61
N VAL A 107 1.72 1.01 0.73
CA VAL A 107 1.90 1.12 -0.73
C VAL A 107 1.55 2.53 -1.23
N THR A 108 0.52 3.16 -0.64
CA THR A 108 0.14 4.55 -0.93
C THR A 108 1.26 5.52 -0.58
N MET A 109 1.89 5.35 0.58
CA MET A 109 3.05 6.16 0.99
C MET A 109 4.27 5.84 0.13
N GLU A 110 4.52 4.57 -0.17
CA GLU A 110 5.60 4.10 -1.04
C GLU A 110 5.56 4.80 -2.39
N LEU A 111 4.40 4.84 -3.04
CA LEU A 111 4.22 5.39 -4.38
C LEU A 111 3.71 6.83 -4.40
N ALA A 112 3.76 7.53 -3.26
CA ALA A 112 3.34 8.92 -3.19
C ALA A 112 4.06 9.76 -4.28
N PRO A 113 3.33 10.62 -5.01
CA PRO A 113 3.91 11.37 -6.12
C PRO A 113 4.94 12.38 -5.60
N ALA A 114 5.81 12.84 -6.51
CA ALA A 114 6.68 13.96 -6.24
C ALA A 114 5.86 15.20 -5.80
N PRO A 115 6.44 16.10 -4.98
CA PRO A 115 5.77 17.33 -4.59
C PRO A 115 5.27 18.08 -5.83
N VAL A 116 4.04 18.60 -5.78
CA VAL A 116 3.47 19.40 -6.87
C VAL A 116 4.26 20.69 -6.99
N THR A 117 5.24 20.72 -7.89
CA THR A 117 5.98 21.93 -8.24
C THR A 117 5.10 22.79 -9.13
N ARG A 118 4.89 24.06 -8.76
CA ARG A 118 4.13 25.04 -9.55
C ARG A 118 4.70 25.08 -10.99
N PRO A 119 3.85 25.21 -12.04
CA PRO A 119 4.36 25.42 -13.40
C PRO A 119 5.37 26.57 -13.42
N GLY A 120 6.57 26.32 -13.93
CA GLY A 120 7.68 27.30 -13.96
C GLY A 120 8.64 27.26 -12.76
N SER A 121 8.44 26.38 -11.78
CA SER A 121 9.48 26.04 -10.80
C SER A 121 10.34 24.87 -11.32
N ASP A 122 11.63 24.86 -10.98
CA ASP A 122 12.63 23.85 -11.40
C ASP A 122 12.23 22.43 -10.96
N SER A 123 11.29 21.83 -11.70
CA SER A 123 10.71 20.50 -11.45
C SER A 123 11.74 19.38 -11.47
N GLY A 124 12.95 19.63 -12.01
CA GLY A 124 14.08 18.69 -12.01
C GLY A 124 15.13 18.90 -10.92
N LYS A 125 15.12 20.00 -10.14
CA LYS A 125 16.19 20.27 -9.15
C LYS A 125 15.84 19.89 -7.72
N TRP A 126 14.56 19.69 -7.40
CA TRP A 126 14.15 19.42 -6.03
C TRP A 126 14.79 18.15 -5.46
N GLN A 127 15.00 17.13 -6.29
CA GLN A 127 15.65 15.88 -5.89
C GLN A 127 17.10 16.10 -5.48
N ALA A 128 17.87 16.81 -6.32
CA ALA A 128 19.26 17.15 -6.04
C ALA A 128 19.37 18.03 -4.78
N LEU A 129 18.49 19.03 -4.63
CA LEU A 129 18.43 19.88 -3.45
C LEU A 129 18.11 19.08 -2.17
N PHE A 130 17.21 18.11 -2.25
CA PHE A 130 16.87 17.27 -1.10
C PHE A 130 18.00 16.31 -0.75
N ALA A 131 18.65 15.69 -1.75
CA ALA A 131 19.83 14.86 -1.56
C ALA A 131 20.99 15.63 -0.90
N GLU A 132 21.26 16.86 -1.36
CA GLU A 132 22.26 17.74 -0.76
C GLU A 132 21.96 18.04 0.71
N ARG A 133 20.71 18.38 1.03
CA ARG A 133 20.29 18.64 2.42
C ARG A 133 20.46 17.42 3.34
N VAL A 134 20.16 16.22 2.85
CA VAL A 134 20.40 14.97 3.59
C VAL A 134 21.91 14.79 3.84
N GLY A 135 22.76 15.13 2.88
CA GLY A 135 24.22 15.11 3.03
C GLY A 135 24.79 16.14 4.01
N GLN A 136 24.01 17.17 4.37
CA GLN A 136 24.40 18.25 5.29
C GLN A 136 23.91 18.04 6.72
N ILE A 137 23.36 16.87 7.06
CA ILE A 137 22.91 16.57 8.43
C ILE A 137 24.08 16.65 9.40
N ASP A 138 23.95 17.52 10.40
CA ASP A 138 24.96 17.73 11.44
C ASP A 138 25.11 16.50 12.34
N PRO A 139 26.29 15.82 12.35
CA PRO A 139 26.52 14.63 13.16
C PRO A 139 26.61 14.93 14.66
N GLN A 140 26.90 16.16 15.08
CA GLN A 140 26.89 16.52 16.50
C GLN A 140 25.46 16.64 17.02
N ARG A 141 24.55 17.15 16.19
CA ARG A 141 23.13 17.31 16.54
C ARG A 141 22.31 16.03 16.35
N TYR A 142 22.61 15.23 15.33
CA TYR A 142 21.87 14.02 14.98
C TYR A 142 22.79 12.80 14.79
N PRO A 143 23.49 12.34 15.86
CA PRO A 143 24.53 11.33 15.75
C PRO A 143 24.03 9.97 15.23
N LEU A 144 22.82 9.56 15.62
CA LEU A 144 22.23 8.30 15.15
C LEU A 144 21.88 8.36 13.66
N THR A 145 21.23 9.45 13.23
CA THR A 145 20.86 9.67 11.83
C THR A 145 22.11 9.73 10.96
N ALA A 146 23.09 10.55 11.32
CA ALA A 146 24.33 10.71 10.56
C ALA A 146 25.08 9.39 10.37
N ARG A 147 25.12 8.54 11.39
CA ARG A 147 25.74 7.21 11.31
C ARG A 147 24.95 6.26 10.38
N ALA A 148 23.63 6.35 10.37
CA ALA A 148 22.76 5.49 9.56
C ALA A 148 22.58 5.97 8.11
N LEU A 149 22.98 7.22 7.79
CA LEU A 149 22.77 7.84 6.47
C LEU A 149 23.21 6.98 5.27
N PRO A 150 24.38 6.29 5.30
CA PRO A 150 24.78 5.44 4.18
C PRO A 150 23.74 4.37 3.81
N ASP A 151 23.01 3.87 4.81
CA ASP A 151 22.05 2.80 4.66
C ASP A 151 20.63 3.32 4.38
N ILE A 152 20.24 4.44 4.98
CA ILE A 152 18.83 4.91 4.96
C ILE A 152 18.54 6.01 3.93
N SER A 153 19.56 6.70 3.41
CA SER A 153 19.36 7.79 2.43
C SER A 153 18.68 7.29 1.17
N ASN A 154 17.63 7.98 0.74
CA ASN A 154 16.76 7.59 -0.38
C ASN A 154 16.05 6.24 -0.24
N ARG A 155 16.07 5.63 0.93
CA ARG A 155 15.55 4.27 1.17
C ARG A 155 14.50 4.18 2.28
N ILE A 156 14.24 5.28 2.97
CA ILE A 156 13.18 5.38 3.98
C ILE A 156 12.20 6.50 3.65
N PHE A 157 10.95 6.43 4.14
CA PHE A 157 9.89 7.37 3.72
C PHE A 157 10.23 8.86 3.91
N VAL A 158 10.97 9.19 4.97
CA VAL A 158 11.21 10.59 5.39
C VAL A 158 12.52 11.20 4.89
N LEU A 159 13.44 10.38 4.36
CA LEU A 159 14.74 10.82 3.83
C LEU A 159 14.90 10.40 2.35
N ARG A 160 13.84 10.56 1.56
CA ARG A 160 13.81 10.18 0.13
C ARG A 160 13.58 11.36 -0.80
N TRP A 161 14.13 11.25 -1.99
CA TRP A 161 13.88 12.12 -3.13
C TRP A 161 13.37 11.37 -4.37
N GLN A 162 13.29 10.05 -4.27
CA GLN A 162 12.57 9.18 -5.20
C GLN A 162 11.50 8.40 -4.44
N ASN A 163 10.45 7.97 -5.14
CA ASN A 163 9.42 7.12 -4.56
C ASN A 163 9.68 5.64 -4.87
N GLY A 164 8.76 4.77 -4.43
CA GLY A 164 8.88 3.33 -4.59
C GLY A 164 8.90 2.81 -6.02
N ALA A 165 8.51 3.62 -7.01
CA ALA A 165 8.59 3.22 -8.42
C ALA A 165 10.05 3.16 -8.90
N ASP A 166 10.90 4.05 -8.37
CA ASP A 166 12.34 4.07 -8.69
C ASP A 166 13.16 3.27 -7.66
N ILE A 167 12.85 3.42 -6.37
CA ILE A 167 13.54 2.76 -5.25
C ILE A 167 12.52 1.97 -4.44
N PRO A 168 12.24 0.69 -4.79
CA PRO A 168 11.17 -0.08 -4.14
C PRO A 168 11.46 -0.43 -2.68
N TYR A 169 10.43 -0.39 -1.83
CA TYR A 169 10.55 -0.66 -0.39
C TYR A 169 10.15 -2.12 -0.08
N GLY A 170 10.63 -3.05 -0.92
CA GLY A 170 10.21 -4.46 -0.92
C GLY A 170 10.39 -5.14 0.44
N ASP A 171 11.60 -5.10 0.98
CA ASP A 171 11.92 -5.75 2.26
C ASP A 171 11.09 -5.16 3.42
N SER A 172 10.88 -3.85 3.43
CA SER A 172 10.05 -3.17 4.42
C SER A 172 8.57 -3.54 4.32
N PHE A 173 8.06 -3.76 3.11
CA PHE A 173 6.69 -4.23 2.88
C PHE A 173 6.51 -5.66 3.34
N GLU A 174 7.42 -6.57 2.97
CA GLU A 174 7.38 -7.97 3.42
C GLU A 174 7.48 -8.06 4.94
N LEU A 175 8.34 -7.25 5.58
CA LEU A 175 8.41 -7.19 7.04
C LEU A 175 7.09 -6.70 7.67
N LEU A 176 6.45 -5.67 7.11
CA LEU A 176 5.13 -5.23 7.59
C LEU A 176 4.08 -6.33 7.43
N LEU A 177 4.06 -7.00 6.28
CA LEU A 177 3.16 -8.10 5.99
C LEU A 177 3.37 -9.27 6.97
N ASP A 178 4.61 -9.62 7.28
CA ASP A 178 4.95 -10.62 8.28
C ASP A 178 4.45 -10.23 9.67
N LEU A 179 4.79 -9.02 10.13
CA LEU A 179 4.37 -8.51 11.44
C LEU A 179 2.86 -8.48 11.62
N LEU A 180 2.11 -8.06 10.60
CA LEU A 180 0.65 -8.01 10.68
C LEU A 180 0.04 -9.41 10.71
N ILE A 181 0.48 -10.31 9.83
CA ILE A 181 -0.08 -11.67 9.75
C ILE A 181 0.28 -12.49 10.99
N GLU A 182 1.53 -12.44 11.46
CA GLU A 182 1.95 -13.10 12.69
C GLU A 182 1.25 -12.50 13.90
N GLY A 183 1.08 -11.18 13.93
CA GLY A 183 0.33 -10.49 14.96
C GLY A 183 -1.14 -10.87 15.01
N LEU A 184 -1.76 -11.19 13.87
CA LEU A 184 -3.10 -11.76 13.81
C LEU A 184 -3.10 -13.21 14.30
N LYS A 185 -2.22 -14.07 13.77
CA LYS A 185 -2.11 -15.48 14.23
C LYS A 185 -1.97 -15.60 15.75
N ALA A 186 -1.14 -14.76 16.37
CA ALA A 186 -0.92 -14.76 17.81
C ALA A 186 -2.14 -14.27 18.63
N ARG A 187 -3.08 -13.57 18.00
CA ARG A 187 -4.29 -13.00 18.62
C ARG A 187 -5.58 -13.62 18.07
N ALA A 188 -5.48 -14.68 17.28
CA ALA A 188 -6.62 -15.36 16.72
C ALA A 188 -7.55 -15.81 17.86
N PRO A 189 -8.85 -15.51 17.80
CA PRO A 189 -9.79 -16.00 18.79
C PRO A 189 -9.75 -17.52 18.81
N THR A 190 -9.44 -18.12 19.96
CA THR A 190 -9.67 -19.55 20.16
C THR A 190 -11.15 -19.82 20.03
N GLU A 191 -11.53 -20.90 19.32
CA GLU A 191 -12.92 -21.33 19.28
C GLU A 191 -13.46 -21.43 20.72
N PRO A 192 -14.66 -20.90 21.02
CA PRO A 192 -15.29 -21.20 22.29
C PRO A 192 -15.54 -22.71 22.34
N THR A 193 -14.85 -23.39 23.25
CA THR A 193 -15.15 -24.76 23.69
C THR A 193 -16.60 -24.91 24.11
#